data_AF-A0A6B3LV32-F1
#
_entry.id   AF-A0A6B3LV32-F1
#
_cell.length_a   1.000
_cell.length_b   1.000
_cell.length_c   1.000
_cell.angle_alpha   90.00
_cell.angle_beta   90.00
_cell.angle_gamma   90.00
#
_symmetry.space_group_name_H-M   'P 1'
#
loop_
_entity.id
_entity.type
_entity.pdbx_description
1 polymer ?
#
loop_
_entity_poly.entity_id
_entity_poly.type
_entity_poly.pdbx_seq_one_letter_code
_entity_poly.pdbx_strand_id
1 'polypeptide(L)'
;MKTRISLPAIILLFLSLQAGAQTTKLTRLEIKEKEVYIVGPENSLIVDTLIMQDKATIRFSPEKAGILNADMAIIGENCTISSKGADGLDANEKISGSAGQNGGDLKITIHFDKVGSLTIDTRGGQGGNGLQGKNGAKGIKEYSKVSFIKEPDGKTIRVVENSPEQLGTDGTNATTGFNGGNGGDIELEYSTNNFIPIFNNSKGKNNIFIVTKGGIYGRDGKPGKGGIGKRDGKLIQTNKVKSVDGQIKLKNVGSVPEQEK
;
A
#
# COMPACT_ATOMS: atom_id res chain seq x y z
N MET A 1 11.43 -68.19 9.14
CA MET A 1 11.27 -67.54 10.47
C MET A 1 10.70 -66.15 10.25
N LYS A 2 9.51 -65.86 10.81
CA LYS A 2 8.80 -64.58 10.68
C LYS A 2 8.97 -63.81 12.00
N THR A 3 9.73 -62.73 11.99
CA THR A 3 9.92 -61.86 13.16
C THR A 3 8.96 -60.68 13.07
N ARG A 4 7.94 -60.66 13.93
CA ARG A 4 7.03 -59.53 14.11
C ARG A 4 7.63 -58.59 15.14
N ILE A 5 7.94 -57.36 14.74
CA ILE A 5 8.40 -56.28 15.62
C ILE A 5 7.19 -55.39 15.91
N SER A 6 6.71 -55.41 17.16
CA SER A 6 5.65 -54.54 17.64
C SER A 6 6.24 -53.19 18.04
N LEU A 7 5.83 -52.12 17.35
CA LEU A 7 6.19 -50.74 17.67
C LEU A 7 5.20 -50.18 18.70
N PRO A 8 5.64 -49.63 19.85
CA PRO A 8 4.72 -49.02 20.80
C PRO A 8 4.28 -47.64 20.31
N ALA A 9 2.96 -47.41 20.28
CA ALA A 9 2.35 -46.13 19.98
C ALA A 9 2.53 -45.17 21.17
N ILE A 10 3.37 -44.16 21.02
CA ILE A 10 3.52 -43.06 21.98
C ILE A 10 2.44 -42.02 21.67
N ILE A 11 1.42 -41.95 22.51
CA ILE A 11 0.36 -40.94 22.46
C ILE A 11 0.94 -39.64 23.05
N LEU A 12 1.34 -38.70 22.19
CA LEU A 12 1.70 -37.34 22.60
C LEU A 12 0.41 -36.56 22.93
N LEU A 13 0.14 -36.37 24.22
CA LEU A 13 -0.95 -35.52 24.71
C LEU A 13 -0.49 -34.05 24.62
N PHE A 14 -0.81 -33.37 23.51
CA PHE A 14 -0.59 -31.93 23.38
C PHE A 14 -1.62 -31.18 24.24
N LEU A 15 -1.22 -30.80 25.46
CA LEU A 15 -1.91 -29.79 26.26
C LEU A 15 -1.75 -28.43 25.57
N SER A 16 -2.71 -28.06 24.73
CA SER A 16 -2.83 -26.71 24.17
C SER A 16 -3.23 -25.74 25.28
N LEU A 17 -2.25 -25.10 25.92
CA LEU A 17 -2.46 -23.89 26.72
C LEU A 17 -3.00 -22.80 25.79
N GLN A 18 -4.31 -22.61 25.78
CA GLN A 18 -4.93 -21.44 25.19
C GLN A 18 -4.66 -20.25 26.12
N ALA A 19 -3.60 -19.50 25.83
CA ALA A 19 -3.41 -18.18 26.41
C ALA A 19 -4.52 -17.27 25.86
N GLY A 20 -5.59 -17.09 26.62
CA GLY A 20 -6.62 -16.11 26.32
C GLY A 20 -6.00 -14.72 26.36
N ALA A 21 -5.87 -14.07 25.21
CA ALA A 21 -5.46 -12.69 25.11
C ALA A 21 -6.54 -11.80 25.76
N GLN A 22 -6.38 -11.48 27.04
CA GLN A 22 -7.22 -10.48 27.69
C GLN A 22 -6.83 -9.10 27.13
N THR A 23 -7.80 -8.37 26.60
CA THR A 23 -7.63 -6.96 26.21
C THR A 23 -7.38 -6.15 27.48
N THR A 24 -6.12 -5.84 27.76
CA THR A 24 -5.73 -5.07 28.94
C THR A 24 -5.98 -3.59 28.71
N LYS A 25 -6.86 -3.00 29.52
CA LYS A 25 -6.99 -1.54 29.63
C LYS A 25 -5.69 -0.97 30.21
N LEU A 26 -5.07 -0.01 29.51
CA LEU A 26 -3.84 0.65 29.98
C LEU A 26 -4.18 1.93 30.74
N THR A 27 -3.59 2.15 31.91
CA THR A 27 -3.79 3.42 32.63
C THR A 27 -3.16 4.60 31.90
N ARG A 28 -2.02 4.38 31.24
CA ARG A 28 -1.33 5.45 30.51
C ARG A 28 -0.55 4.85 29.34
N LEU A 29 -0.70 5.46 28.18
CA LEU A 29 0.14 5.22 27.02
C LEU A 29 0.74 6.55 26.56
N GLU A 30 2.07 6.64 26.55
CA GLU A 30 2.81 7.78 26.03
C GLU A 30 3.66 7.32 24.84
N ILE A 31 3.44 7.96 23.69
CA ILE A 31 4.15 7.71 22.44
C ILE A 31 5.06 8.90 22.18
N LYS A 32 6.37 8.64 22.11
CA LYS A 32 7.40 9.68 21.98
C LYS A 32 7.37 10.33 20.60
N GLU A 33 8.08 11.45 20.48
CA GLU A 33 8.19 12.18 19.22
C GLU A 33 8.63 11.24 18.07
N LYS A 34 7.89 11.24 16.96
CA LYS A 34 8.11 10.38 15.77
C LYS A 34 8.04 8.87 16.02
N GLU A 35 7.67 8.42 17.21
CA GLU A 35 7.52 7.00 17.52
C GLU A 35 6.27 6.43 16.85
N VAL A 36 6.35 5.16 16.44
CA VAL A 36 5.24 4.41 15.87
C VAL A 36 4.83 3.31 16.85
N TYR A 37 3.65 3.45 17.44
CA TYR A 37 3.02 2.42 18.25
C TYR A 37 2.16 1.50 17.37
N ILE A 38 2.51 0.21 17.33
CA ILE A 38 1.73 -0.82 16.62
C ILE A 38 0.74 -1.44 17.59
N VAL A 39 -0.56 -1.33 17.28
CA VAL A 39 -1.60 -1.96 18.09
C VAL A 39 -1.51 -3.48 17.95
N GLY A 40 -1.71 -4.19 19.06
CA GLY A 40 -1.62 -5.65 19.11
C GLY A 40 -2.64 -6.37 18.21
N PRO A 41 -2.59 -7.70 18.14
CA PRO A 41 -3.35 -8.53 17.18
C PRO A 41 -4.89 -8.44 17.32
N GLU A 42 -5.38 -8.00 18.49
CA GLU A 42 -6.81 -7.73 18.74
C GLU A 42 -7.29 -6.42 18.10
N ASN A 43 -6.36 -5.62 17.57
CA ASN A 43 -6.63 -4.33 16.92
C ASN A 43 -7.44 -3.35 17.79
N SER A 44 -7.33 -3.49 19.12
CA SER A 44 -8.06 -2.71 20.11
C SER A 44 -7.08 -2.06 21.08
N LEU A 45 -7.21 -0.76 21.27
CA LEU A 45 -6.41 0.05 22.18
C LEU A 45 -7.35 0.80 23.12
N ILE A 46 -7.40 0.37 24.37
CA ILE A 46 -8.23 0.98 25.42
C ILE A 46 -7.29 1.55 26.48
N VAL A 47 -7.30 2.87 26.66
CA VAL A 47 -6.41 3.57 27.59
C VAL A 47 -7.16 4.64 28.40
N ASP A 48 -6.80 4.85 29.66
CA ASP A 48 -7.32 6.01 30.40
C ASP A 48 -6.68 7.30 29.85
N THR A 49 -5.35 7.35 29.78
CA THR A 49 -4.61 8.53 29.30
C THR A 49 -3.74 8.20 28.08
N LEU A 50 -4.04 8.84 26.95
CA LEU A 50 -3.24 8.80 25.73
C LEU A 50 -2.43 10.09 25.58
N ILE A 51 -1.11 9.96 25.42
CA ILE A 51 -0.23 11.09 25.13
C ILE A 51 0.53 10.79 23.84
N MET A 52 0.30 11.58 22.82
CA MET A 52 1.02 11.52 21.54
C MET A 52 1.88 12.77 21.41
N GLN A 53 3.21 12.61 21.48
CA GLN A 53 4.13 13.71 21.18
C GLN A 53 4.17 13.99 19.67
N ASP A 54 4.84 15.07 19.26
CA ASP A 54 4.81 15.51 17.87
C ASP A 54 5.23 14.40 16.90
N LYS A 55 4.47 14.25 15.80
CA LYS A 55 4.68 13.26 14.75
C LYS A 55 4.56 11.80 15.21
N ALA A 56 4.08 11.55 16.42
CA ALA A 56 3.78 10.19 16.88
C ALA A 56 2.70 9.54 16.01
N THR A 57 2.78 8.23 15.83
CA THR A 57 1.84 7.44 15.04
C THR A 57 1.29 6.27 15.83
N ILE A 58 -0.03 6.07 15.82
CA ILE A 58 -0.68 4.81 16.19
C ILE A 58 -1.05 4.08 14.90
N ARG A 59 -0.65 2.81 14.77
CA ARG A 59 -0.96 1.98 13.61
C ARG A 59 -1.79 0.77 14.01
N PHE A 60 -3.01 0.74 13.48
CA PHE A 60 -3.91 -0.40 13.49
C PHE A 60 -3.64 -1.28 12.27
N SER A 61 -3.95 -2.57 12.39
CA SER A 61 -3.99 -3.48 11.25
C SER A 61 -5.17 -3.11 10.33
N PRO A 62 -4.97 -3.04 8.99
CA PRO A 62 -6.06 -2.85 8.03
C PRO A 62 -6.94 -4.09 7.85
N GLU A 63 -6.54 -5.27 8.36
CA GLU A 63 -7.25 -6.55 8.16
C GLU A 63 -8.48 -6.72 9.05
N LYS A 64 -8.58 -5.93 10.11
CA LYS A 64 -9.69 -5.96 11.08
C LYS A 64 -10.13 -4.54 11.37
N ALA A 65 -11.37 -4.37 11.83
CA ALA A 65 -11.80 -3.09 12.39
C ALA A 65 -10.91 -2.73 13.59
N GLY A 66 -10.41 -1.50 13.63
CA GLY A 66 -9.63 -0.97 14.74
C GLY A 66 -10.51 -0.26 15.75
N ILE A 67 -10.25 -0.48 17.03
CA ILE A 67 -10.97 0.18 18.13
C ILE A 67 -9.96 1.00 18.96
N LEU A 68 -10.21 2.30 19.08
CA LEU A 68 -9.48 3.18 19.99
C LEU A 68 -10.46 3.75 21.01
N ASN A 69 -10.22 3.51 22.30
CA ASN A 69 -10.90 4.19 23.38
C ASN A 69 -9.85 4.90 24.26
N ALA A 70 -9.96 6.22 24.37
CA ALA A 70 -9.11 7.05 25.21
C ALA A 70 -9.96 8.01 26.06
N ASP A 71 -9.99 7.76 27.38
CA ASP A 71 -10.77 8.57 28.34
C ASP A 71 -10.22 9.99 28.48
N MET A 72 -8.95 10.20 28.15
CA MET A 72 -8.26 11.50 28.05
C MET A 72 -7.13 11.42 27.02
N ALA A 73 -7.01 12.42 26.16
CA ALA A 73 -5.99 12.46 25.12
C ALA A 73 -5.31 13.82 24.99
N ILE A 74 -3.97 13.81 24.99
CA ILE A 74 -3.10 14.95 24.70
C ILE A 74 -2.36 14.64 23.40
N ILE A 75 -2.71 15.34 22.32
CA ILE A 75 -2.15 15.13 20.99
C ILE A 75 -1.28 16.33 20.60
N GLY A 76 -0.02 16.07 20.26
CA GLY A 76 0.93 17.05 19.76
C GLY A 76 0.66 17.46 18.31
N GLU A 77 1.70 17.92 17.63
CA GLU A 77 1.65 18.37 16.24
C GLU A 77 1.96 17.26 15.24
N ASN A 78 1.18 17.16 14.16
CA ASN A 78 1.32 16.24 13.04
C ASN A 78 1.25 14.76 13.46
N CYS A 79 0.47 14.46 14.49
CA CYS A 79 0.24 13.10 14.94
C CYS A 79 -0.64 12.32 13.94
N THR A 80 -0.51 11.00 13.91
CA THR A 80 -1.29 10.15 13.00
C THR A 80 -1.90 8.94 13.72
N ILE A 81 -3.18 8.67 13.48
CA ILE A 81 -3.85 7.39 13.78
C ILE A 81 -4.19 6.76 12.43
N SER A 82 -3.70 5.55 12.15
CA SER A 82 -3.86 4.98 10.82
C SER A 82 -4.17 3.50 10.82
N SER A 83 -5.05 3.11 9.91
CA SER A 83 -5.32 1.74 9.44
C SER A 83 -5.17 1.68 7.91
N LYS A 84 -4.31 2.52 7.33
CA LYS A 84 -4.10 2.60 5.88
C LYS A 84 -3.69 1.24 5.32
N GLY A 85 -4.30 0.83 4.22
CA GLY A 85 -3.91 -0.35 3.46
C GLY A 85 -2.52 -0.22 2.83
N ALA A 86 -1.79 -1.33 2.77
CA ALA A 86 -0.51 -1.41 2.06
C ALA A 86 -0.67 -1.20 0.54
N ASP A 87 0.28 -0.47 -0.06
CA ASP A 87 0.34 -0.31 -1.50
C ASP A 87 0.71 -1.66 -2.17
N GLY A 88 0.15 -1.91 -3.35
CA GLY A 88 0.43 -3.08 -4.15
C GLY A 88 1.82 -3.04 -4.78
N LEU A 89 2.33 -4.22 -5.12
CA LEU A 89 3.64 -4.37 -5.73
C LEU A 89 3.57 -4.10 -7.24
N ASP A 90 4.55 -3.39 -7.77
CA ASP A 90 4.72 -3.22 -9.21
C ASP A 90 5.06 -4.56 -9.88
N ALA A 91 4.49 -4.80 -11.05
CA ALA A 91 4.81 -5.97 -11.86
C ALA A 91 6.20 -5.84 -12.50
N ASN A 92 6.94 -6.94 -12.50
CA ASN A 92 8.20 -7.08 -13.23
C ASN A 92 8.31 -8.49 -13.84
N GLU A 93 9.45 -8.81 -14.43
CA GLU A 93 9.63 -10.11 -15.12
C GLU A 93 9.49 -11.33 -14.20
N LYS A 94 9.66 -11.15 -12.89
CA LYS A 94 9.62 -12.22 -11.89
C LYS A 94 8.34 -12.23 -11.07
N ILE A 95 7.69 -11.07 -10.90
CA ILE A 95 6.49 -10.93 -10.07
C ILE A 95 5.36 -10.29 -10.88
N SER A 96 4.17 -10.84 -10.76
CA SER A 96 3.01 -10.35 -11.51
C SER A 96 2.49 -9.00 -11.04
N GLY A 97 2.98 -8.44 -9.94
CA GLY A 97 2.43 -7.25 -9.28
C GLY A 97 1.23 -7.60 -8.39
N SER A 98 0.68 -6.62 -7.67
CA SER A 98 -0.50 -6.84 -6.82
C SER A 98 -1.38 -5.60 -6.69
N ALA A 99 -2.64 -5.84 -6.32
CA ALA A 99 -3.55 -4.78 -5.90
C ALA A 99 -3.11 -4.16 -4.57
N GLY A 100 -3.56 -2.94 -4.33
CA GLY A 100 -3.47 -2.30 -3.02
C GLY A 100 -4.44 -2.94 -2.03
N GLN A 101 -4.04 -2.99 -0.76
CA GLN A 101 -4.88 -3.48 0.33
C GLN A 101 -5.95 -2.44 0.68
N ASN A 102 -7.14 -2.89 1.09
CA ASN A 102 -8.14 -1.99 1.66
C ASN A 102 -7.60 -1.34 2.95
N GLY A 103 -8.02 -0.12 3.23
CA GLY A 103 -7.88 0.45 4.57
C GLY A 103 -8.85 -0.23 5.53
N GLY A 104 -8.44 -0.36 6.79
CA GLY A 104 -9.30 -0.93 7.84
C GLY A 104 -10.26 0.11 8.41
N ASP A 105 -11.45 -0.33 8.79
CA ASP A 105 -12.41 0.55 9.47
C ASP A 105 -11.87 0.96 10.85
N LEU A 106 -12.18 2.18 11.30
CA LEU A 106 -11.80 2.67 12.63
C LEU A 106 -13.01 3.14 13.41
N LYS A 107 -13.14 2.63 14.63
CA LYS A 107 -14.03 3.16 15.66
C LYS A 107 -13.21 3.82 16.75
N ILE A 108 -13.38 5.13 16.90
CA ILE A 108 -12.60 5.96 17.81
C ILE A 108 -13.55 6.64 18.79
N THR A 109 -13.32 6.41 20.08
CA THR A 109 -13.94 7.15 21.18
C THR A 109 -12.82 7.86 21.93
N ILE A 110 -12.82 9.19 21.92
CA ILE A 110 -11.70 9.97 22.45
C ILE A 110 -12.16 11.26 23.12
N HIS A 111 -11.70 11.50 24.35
CA HIS A 111 -11.84 12.79 25.01
C HIS A 111 -10.55 13.60 24.85
N PHE A 112 -10.59 14.64 24.04
CA PHE A 112 -9.42 15.47 23.81
C PHE A 112 -9.25 16.53 24.90
N ASP A 113 -8.20 16.40 25.69
CA ASP A 113 -7.75 17.47 26.58
C ASP A 113 -6.99 18.55 25.78
N LYS A 114 -6.17 18.11 24.82
CA LYS A 114 -5.43 18.99 23.90
C LYS A 114 -5.23 18.32 22.54
N VAL A 115 -5.31 19.09 21.45
CA VAL A 115 -4.91 18.66 20.11
C VAL A 115 -4.11 19.76 19.43
N GLY A 116 -2.89 19.47 18.99
CA GLY A 116 -2.16 20.33 18.05
C GLY A 116 -2.69 20.11 16.63
N SER A 117 -2.25 19.01 16.03
CA SER A 117 -2.73 18.54 14.72
C SER A 117 -2.73 17.02 14.63
N LEU A 118 -3.85 16.45 14.23
CA LEU A 118 -4.08 15.00 14.15
C LEU A 118 -4.54 14.61 12.74
N THR A 119 -3.99 13.54 12.19
CA THR A 119 -4.51 12.88 10.99
C THR A 119 -5.07 11.51 11.35
N ILE A 120 -6.29 11.21 10.92
CA ILE A 120 -6.92 9.89 10.97
C ILE A 120 -6.97 9.36 9.53
N ASP A 121 -6.19 8.33 9.23
CA ASP A 121 -5.94 7.83 7.87
C ASP A 121 -6.35 6.36 7.71
N THR A 122 -7.49 6.14 7.06
CA THR A 122 -8.03 4.82 6.69
C THR A 122 -7.97 4.60 5.17
N ARG A 123 -7.07 5.28 4.45
CA ARG A 123 -6.99 5.15 2.99
C ARG A 123 -6.72 3.72 2.53
N GLY A 124 -7.21 3.40 1.35
CA GLY A 124 -6.77 2.22 0.61
C GLY A 124 -5.34 2.39 0.07
N GLY A 125 -4.64 1.27 -0.03
CA GLY A 125 -3.33 1.19 -0.68
C GLY A 125 -3.44 1.43 -2.19
N GLN A 126 -2.40 2.01 -2.77
CA GLN A 126 -2.32 2.20 -4.22
C GLN A 126 -2.17 0.85 -4.94
N GLY A 127 -2.71 0.72 -6.15
CA GLY A 127 -2.44 -0.45 -6.97
C GLY A 127 -1.04 -0.40 -7.58
N GLY A 128 -0.38 -1.56 -7.69
CA GLY A 128 0.91 -1.67 -8.37
C GLY A 128 0.84 -1.34 -9.86
N ASN A 129 1.93 -0.82 -10.41
CA ASN A 129 2.06 -0.56 -11.84
C ASN A 129 2.16 -1.87 -12.65
N GLY A 130 1.72 -1.82 -13.89
CA GLY A 130 1.83 -2.92 -14.84
C GLY A 130 3.24 -3.10 -15.41
N LEU A 131 3.53 -4.30 -15.89
CA LEU A 131 4.81 -4.69 -16.47
C LEU A 131 5.03 -3.94 -17.78
N GLN A 132 6.21 -3.33 -17.93
CA GLN A 132 6.64 -2.74 -19.20
C GLN A 132 7.07 -3.82 -20.18
N GLY A 133 6.61 -3.72 -21.42
CA GLY A 133 7.09 -4.57 -22.51
C GLY A 133 8.48 -4.14 -22.97
N LYS A 134 9.33 -5.11 -23.32
CA LYS A 134 10.64 -4.89 -23.91
C LYS A 134 10.52 -4.77 -25.42
N ASN A 135 11.23 -3.80 -26.00
CA ASN A 135 11.34 -3.72 -27.44
C ASN A 135 12.11 -4.92 -27.98
N GLY A 136 11.69 -5.40 -29.15
CA GLY A 136 12.45 -6.37 -29.92
C GLY A 136 13.69 -5.73 -30.54
N ALA A 137 14.66 -6.58 -30.92
CA ALA A 137 15.81 -6.16 -31.70
C ALA A 137 15.35 -5.63 -33.06
N LYS A 138 15.95 -4.53 -33.53
CA LYS A 138 15.47 -3.76 -34.69
C LYS A 138 15.53 -4.52 -36.03
N GLY A 139 16.42 -5.50 -36.19
CA GLY A 139 16.74 -6.10 -37.50
C GLY A 139 17.61 -5.18 -38.38
N ILE A 140 17.94 -5.64 -39.58
CA ILE A 140 18.75 -4.92 -40.58
C ILE A 140 17.95 -4.92 -41.89
N LYS A 141 17.68 -3.74 -42.47
CA LYS A 141 17.04 -3.64 -43.79
C LYS A 141 17.99 -4.12 -44.87
N GLU A 142 17.46 -4.74 -45.92
CA GLU A 142 18.24 -5.02 -47.12
C GLU A 142 18.87 -3.73 -47.67
N TYR A 143 20.15 -3.81 -48.00
CA TYR A 143 20.84 -2.72 -48.70
C TYR A 143 21.86 -3.26 -49.69
N SER A 144 22.02 -2.50 -50.77
CA SER A 144 23.11 -2.68 -51.74
C SER A 144 24.05 -1.51 -51.64
N LYS A 145 25.31 -1.77 -51.26
CA LYS A 145 26.36 -0.76 -51.22
C LYS A 145 27.28 -0.96 -52.42
N VAL A 146 27.33 0.04 -53.28
CA VAL A 146 28.28 0.08 -54.39
C VAL A 146 29.55 0.77 -53.92
N SER A 147 30.68 0.07 -53.99
CA SER A 147 32.01 0.58 -53.67
C SER A 147 32.91 0.45 -54.90
N PHE A 148 33.84 1.39 -55.06
CA PHE A 148 34.84 1.34 -56.12
C PHE A 148 36.21 1.12 -55.47
N ILE A 149 36.87 0.02 -55.81
CA ILE A 149 38.21 -0.31 -55.29
C ILE A 149 39.21 -0.08 -56.43
N LYS A 150 40.31 0.63 -56.14
CA LYS A 150 41.40 0.82 -57.09
C LYS A 150 42.46 -0.24 -56.86
N GLU A 151 42.71 -1.06 -57.87
CA GLU A 151 43.71 -2.13 -57.84
C GLU A 151 45.13 -1.54 -58.00
N PRO A 152 46.19 -2.29 -57.61
CA PRO A 152 47.58 -1.81 -57.70
C PRO A 152 48.03 -1.40 -59.11
N ASP A 153 47.38 -1.93 -60.16
CA ASP A 153 47.63 -1.61 -61.57
C ASP A 153 46.91 -0.33 -62.03
N GLY A 154 46.15 0.34 -61.15
CA GLY A 154 45.39 1.55 -61.44
C GLY A 154 43.97 1.32 -61.95
N LYS A 155 43.55 0.07 -62.19
CA LYS A 155 42.19 -0.28 -62.60
C LYS A 155 41.19 -0.06 -61.47
N THR A 156 39.98 0.40 -61.78
CA THR A 156 38.89 0.54 -60.80
C THR A 156 37.87 -0.57 -60.99
N ILE A 157 37.61 -1.34 -59.94
CA ILE A 157 36.58 -2.37 -59.92
C ILE A 157 35.35 -1.88 -59.14
N ARG A 158 34.16 -2.12 -59.70
CA ARG A 158 32.87 -1.88 -59.04
C ARG A 158 32.51 -3.11 -58.22
N VAL A 159 32.54 -2.99 -56.89
CA VAL A 159 32.09 -4.02 -55.96
C VAL A 159 30.69 -3.66 -55.48
N VAL A 160 29.75 -4.57 -55.67
CA VAL A 160 28.38 -4.43 -55.12
C VAL A 160 28.29 -5.38 -53.94
N GLU A 161 28.24 -4.82 -52.73
CA GLU A 161 27.99 -5.56 -51.50
C GLU A 161 26.48 -5.56 -51.24
N ASN A 162 25.86 -6.74 -51.28
CA ASN A 162 24.45 -6.90 -50.93
C ASN A 162 24.36 -7.51 -49.53
N SER A 163 23.67 -6.84 -48.62
CA SER A 163 23.36 -7.38 -47.31
C SER A 163 21.88 -7.77 -47.29
N PRO A 164 21.54 -9.06 -47.10
CA PRO A 164 20.15 -9.50 -47.08
C PRO A 164 19.42 -8.92 -45.85
N GLU A 165 18.10 -8.76 -45.98
CA GLU A 165 17.27 -8.32 -44.85
C GLU A 165 17.37 -9.32 -43.69
N GLN A 166 17.69 -8.80 -42.50
CA GLN A 166 17.64 -9.56 -41.25
C GLN A 166 16.45 -9.08 -40.45
N LEU A 167 15.46 -9.96 -40.27
CA LEU A 167 14.28 -9.64 -39.47
C LEU A 167 14.68 -9.33 -38.02
N GLY A 168 13.91 -8.44 -37.39
CA GLY A 168 14.06 -8.15 -35.97
C GLY A 168 13.52 -9.26 -35.06
N THR A 169 13.31 -8.94 -33.79
CA THR A 169 12.51 -9.78 -32.88
C THR A 169 11.18 -9.13 -32.54
N ASP A 170 10.21 -9.94 -32.11
CA ASP A 170 8.93 -9.42 -31.59
C ASP A 170 9.19 -8.58 -30.32
N GLY A 171 8.37 -7.55 -30.12
CA GLY A 171 8.30 -6.85 -28.85
C GLY A 171 7.50 -7.66 -27.84
N THR A 172 7.79 -7.53 -26.55
CA THR A 172 7.05 -8.28 -25.52
C THR A 172 5.80 -7.54 -25.07
N ASN A 173 4.82 -8.32 -24.61
CA ASN A 173 3.60 -7.78 -24.03
C ASN A 173 3.90 -6.96 -22.76
N ALA A 174 3.00 -6.03 -22.48
CA ALA A 174 2.89 -5.33 -21.21
C ALA A 174 1.65 -5.80 -20.45
N THR A 175 1.55 -5.47 -19.17
CA THR A 175 0.31 -5.70 -18.40
C THR A 175 -0.31 -4.38 -18.00
N THR A 176 -1.63 -4.39 -17.78
CA THR A 176 -2.30 -3.29 -17.11
C THR A 176 -1.85 -3.17 -15.65
N GLY A 177 -2.05 -1.99 -15.06
CA GLY A 177 -1.86 -1.78 -13.62
C GLY A 177 -2.85 -2.57 -12.77
N PHE A 178 -2.69 -2.47 -11.47
CA PHE A 178 -3.54 -3.15 -10.49
C PHE A 178 -4.51 -2.19 -9.83
N ASN A 179 -5.60 -2.75 -9.30
CA ASN A 179 -6.60 -1.99 -8.56
C ASN A 179 -6.01 -1.43 -7.26
N GLY A 180 -6.45 -0.24 -6.88
CA GLY A 180 -6.24 0.25 -5.52
C GLY A 180 -7.17 -0.46 -4.54
N GLY A 181 -6.84 -0.38 -3.26
CA GLY A 181 -7.74 -0.82 -2.19
C GLY A 181 -8.84 0.20 -1.91
N ASN A 182 -9.95 -0.22 -1.34
CA ASN A 182 -10.98 0.68 -0.83
C ASN A 182 -10.49 1.43 0.42
N GLY A 183 -11.03 2.61 0.68
CA GLY A 183 -10.86 3.26 1.97
C GLY A 183 -11.74 2.61 3.04
N GLY A 184 -11.28 2.61 4.29
CA GLY A 184 -12.04 2.15 5.44
C GLY A 184 -12.96 3.23 6.01
N ASP A 185 -14.03 2.81 6.65
CA ASP A 185 -14.99 3.69 7.30
C ASP A 185 -14.44 4.23 8.62
N ILE A 186 -14.91 5.40 9.04
CA ILE A 186 -14.56 6.02 10.32
C ILE A 186 -15.81 6.34 11.12
N GLU A 187 -15.90 5.81 12.33
CA GLU A 187 -16.81 6.28 13.38
C GLU A 187 -15.99 6.99 14.46
N LEU A 188 -16.10 8.33 14.52
CA LEU A 188 -15.42 9.16 15.52
C LEU A 188 -16.46 9.74 16.49
N GLU A 189 -16.46 9.21 17.71
CA GLU A 189 -17.11 9.79 18.87
C GLU A 189 -16.08 10.59 19.67
N TYR A 190 -16.30 11.89 19.82
CA TYR A 190 -15.32 12.75 20.46
C TYR A 190 -15.93 13.77 21.41
N SER A 191 -15.13 14.18 22.38
CA SER A 191 -15.38 15.30 23.27
C SER A 191 -14.09 16.10 23.46
N THR A 192 -14.20 17.32 23.98
CA THR A 192 -13.09 18.28 24.03
C THR A 192 -13.11 19.05 25.34
N ASN A 193 -11.94 19.31 25.92
CA ASN A 193 -11.80 20.19 27.08
C ASN A 193 -11.71 21.67 26.63
N ASN A 194 -12.86 22.34 26.52
CA ASN A 194 -12.95 23.79 26.29
C ASN A 194 -12.31 24.31 24.99
N PHE A 195 -12.29 23.51 23.91
CA PHE A 195 -11.91 23.98 22.58
C PHE A 195 -12.76 23.36 21.47
N ILE A 196 -12.76 23.98 20.28
CA ILE A 196 -13.48 23.47 19.11
C ILE A 196 -12.47 22.94 18.09
N PRO A 197 -12.49 21.62 17.75
CA PRO A 197 -11.62 21.07 16.74
C PRO A 197 -12.05 21.52 15.35
N ILE A 198 -11.08 21.75 14.48
CA ILE A 198 -11.32 22.18 13.10
C ILE A 198 -11.03 21.01 12.18
N PHE A 199 -12.07 20.46 11.55
CA PHE A 199 -11.93 19.31 10.67
C PHE A 199 -11.50 19.71 9.26
N ASN A 200 -10.55 18.95 8.71
CA ASN A 200 -10.09 19.04 7.32
C ASN A 200 -9.66 20.45 6.87
N ASN A 201 -9.05 21.22 7.77
CA ASN A 201 -8.52 22.55 7.48
C ASN A 201 -7.06 22.66 7.97
N SER A 202 -6.15 23.00 7.05
CA SER A 202 -4.71 23.16 7.33
C SER A 202 -4.33 24.49 7.94
N LYS A 203 -5.25 25.43 8.02
CA LYS A 203 -5.03 26.76 8.57
C LYS A 203 -5.83 26.89 9.87
N GLY A 204 -5.22 26.47 10.98
CA GLY A 204 -5.85 26.56 12.30
C GLY A 204 -5.15 25.71 13.34
N LYS A 205 -5.31 26.10 14.61
CA LYS A 205 -4.95 25.27 15.77
C LYS A 205 -6.02 24.19 15.96
N ASN A 206 -5.68 23.12 16.69
CA ASN A 206 -6.60 22.03 17.04
C ASN A 206 -7.23 21.37 15.80
N ASN A 207 -6.42 21.14 14.77
CA ASN A 207 -6.92 20.59 13.52
C ASN A 207 -6.97 19.05 13.55
N ILE A 208 -8.01 18.50 12.93
CA ILE A 208 -8.18 17.06 12.75
C ILE A 208 -8.45 16.79 11.28
N PHE A 209 -7.54 16.10 10.61
CA PHE A 209 -7.68 15.65 9.24
C PHE A 209 -8.20 14.22 9.21
N ILE A 210 -9.21 13.99 8.38
CA ILE A 210 -9.83 12.69 8.21
C ILE A 210 -9.69 12.29 6.74
N VAL A 211 -9.04 11.16 6.49
CA VAL A 211 -8.74 10.70 5.13
C VAL A 211 -9.20 9.26 4.94
N THR A 212 -10.29 9.08 4.19
CA THR A 212 -10.93 7.78 3.91
C THR A 212 -10.87 7.40 2.42
N LYS A 213 -9.97 8.02 1.64
CA LYS A 213 -9.94 7.83 0.18
C LYS A 213 -9.54 6.41 -0.24
N GLY A 214 -10.18 5.89 -1.27
CA GLY A 214 -9.71 4.71 -1.97
C GLY A 214 -8.34 4.93 -2.62
N GLY A 215 -7.58 3.85 -2.75
CA GLY A 215 -6.32 3.82 -3.48
C GLY A 215 -6.53 4.08 -4.97
N ILE A 216 -5.54 4.66 -5.63
CA ILE A 216 -5.55 4.93 -7.06
C ILE A 216 -5.09 3.66 -7.79
N TYR A 217 -5.66 3.46 -8.97
CA TYR A 217 -5.25 2.41 -9.88
C TYR A 217 -3.81 2.62 -10.36
N GLY A 218 -3.02 1.54 -10.42
CA GLY A 218 -1.64 1.58 -10.88
C GLY A 218 -1.52 1.90 -12.37
N ARG A 219 -0.37 2.41 -12.84
CA ARG A 219 -0.23 2.78 -14.26
C ARG A 219 -0.11 1.55 -15.14
N ASP A 220 -0.74 1.57 -16.30
CA ASP A 220 -0.58 0.50 -17.29
C ASP A 220 0.85 0.50 -17.86
N GLY A 221 1.35 -0.70 -18.15
CA GLY A 221 2.61 -0.88 -18.85
C GLY A 221 2.51 -0.48 -20.32
N LYS A 222 3.64 -0.08 -20.91
CA LYS A 222 3.74 0.21 -22.34
C LYS A 222 4.20 -1.06 -23.09
N PRO A 223 3.44 -1.56 -24.07
CA PRO A 223 3.88 -2.70 -24.86
C PRO A 223 5.17 -2.40 -25.64
N GLY A 224 6.03 -3.41 -25.76
CA GLY A 224 7.29 -3.29 -26.49
C GLY A 224 7.07 -3.21 -27.99
N LYS A 225 7.89 -2.41 -28.68
CA LYS A 225 7.88 -2.32 -30.15
C LYS A 225 8.65 -3.48 -30.77
N GLY A 226 8.08 -4.12 -31.80
CA GLY A 226 8.76 -5.12 -32.60
C GLY A 226 9.84 -4.50 -33.49
N GLY A 227 10.81 -5.31 -33.89
CA GLY A 227 11.75 -4.94 -34.95
C GLY A 227 11.16 -5.04 -36.36
N ILE A 228 11.98 -4.85 -37.37
CA ILE A 228 11.60 -4.95 -38.78
C ILE A 228 10.93 -6.30 -39.07
N GLY A 229 9.76 -6.25 -39.69
CA GLY A 229 8.96 -7.42 -40.06
C GLY A 229 8.39 -8.21 -38.87
N LYS A 230 8.40 -7.65 -37.66
CA LYS A 230 7.95 -8.29 -36.43
C LYS A 230 6.81 -7.54 -35.77
N ARG A 231 6.15 -8.22 -34.82
CA ARG A 231 4.96 -7.70 -34.15
C ARG A 231 5.34 -6.89 -32.92
N ASP A 232 4.58 -5.83 -32.69
CA ASP A 232 4.53 -5.16 -31.40
C ASP A 232 3.91 -6.07 -30.35
N GLY A 233 4.36 -5.93 -29.11
CA GLY A 233 3.68 -6.49 -27.96
C GLY A 233 2.29 -5.88 -27.79
N LYS A 234 1.47 -6.55 -26.98
CA LYS A 234 0.12 -6.11 -26.63
C LYS A 234 0.02 -5.77 -25.14
N LEU A 235 -0.97 -4.97 -24.80
CA LEU A 235 -1.35 -4.74 -23.40
C LEU A 235 -2.30 -5.87 -22.97
N ILE A 236 -1.87 -6.68 -22.00
CA ILE A 236 -2.70 -7.72 -21.38
C ILE A 236 -3.54 -7.05 -20.30
N GLN A 237 -4.86 -7.08 -20.47
CA GLN A 237 -5.80 -6.42 -19.57
C GLN A 237 -6.19 -7.30 -18.39
N THR A 238 -6.26 -6.68 -17.22
CA THR A 238 -6.88 -7.19 -16.00
C THR A 238 -8.18 -6.43 -15.75
N ASN A 239 -9.10 -7.04 -14.98
CA ASN A 239 -10.36 -6.38 -14.62
C ASN A 239 -10.08 -5.18 -13.71
N LYS A 240 -10.32 -3.99 -14.25
CA LYS A 240 -10.21 -2.73 -13.50
C LYS A 240 -11.44 -2.55 -12.63
N VAL A 241 -11.23 -2.44 -11.32
CA VAL A 241 -12.27 -2.11 -10.35
C VAL A 241 -11.90 -0.78 -9.73
N LYS A 242 -12.83 0.18 -9.76
CA LYS A 242 -12.63 1.48 -9.12
C LYS A 242 -12.75 1.30 -7.61
N SER A 243 -11.75 1.78 -6.88
CA SER A 243 -11.78 1.84 -5.42
C SER A 243 -12.89 2.78 -4.94
N VAL A 244 -13.46 2.46 -3.79
CA VAL A 244 -14.50 3.27 -3.14
C VAL A 244 -13.89 4.01 -1.94
N ASP A 245 -14.34 5.23 -1.70
CA ASP A 245 -13.98 6.00 -0.50
C ASP A 245 -14.82 5.51 0.69
N GLY A 246 -14.22 5.46 1.88
CA GLY A 246 -14.91 5.13 3.12
C GLY A 246 -15.81 6.25 3.61
N GLN A 247 -16.80 5.89 4.40
CA GLN A 247 -17.77 6.79 5.03
C GLN A 247 -17.22 7.38 6.34
N ILE A 248 -17.71 8.56 6.69
CA ILE A 248 -17.34 9.24 7.94
C ILE A 248 -18.61 9.49 8.75
N LYS A 249 -18.62 8.99 9.98
CA LYS A 249 -19.63 9.27 11.00
C LYS A 249 -18.96 10.02 12.15
N LEU A 250 -19.36 11.28 12.34
CA LEU A 250 -18.87 12.14 13.41
C LEU A 250 -19.96 12.33 14.45
N LYS A 251 -19.60 12.16 15.73
CA LYS A 251 -20.50 12.40 16.86
C LYS A 251 -19.76 13.15 17.96
N ASN A 252 -20.17 14.39 18.21
CA ASN A 252 -19.72 15.14 19.37
C ASN A 252 -20.60 14.74 20.57
N VAL A 253 -20.00 14.25 21.65
CA VAL A 253 -20.71 13.88 22.89
C VAL A 253 -20.68 14.95 23.97
N GLY A 254 -20.18 16.14 23.64
CA GLY A 254 -20.14 17.31 24.52
C GLY A 254 -18.95 17.30 25.46
N SER A 255 -18.73 18.42 26.15
CA SER A 255 -17.79 18.48 27.27
C SER A 255 -18.32 17.65 28.43
N VAL A 256 -17.50 16.78 29.01
CA VAL A 256 -17.83 16.17 30.30
C VAL A 256 -17.98 17.33 31.30
N PRO A 257 -19.15 17.51 31.95
CA PRO A 257 -19.29 18.54 32.96
C PRO A 257 -18.22 18.31 34.02
N GLU A 258 -17.43 19.35 34.30
CA GLU A 258 -16.43 19.36 35.35
C GLU A 258 -17.13 18.88 36.62
N GLN A 259 -16.83 17.66 37.08
CA GLN A 259 -17.33 17.19 38.36
C GLN A 259 -16.65 18.07 39.41
N GLU A 260 -17.41 19.00 39.98
CA GLU A 260 -16.99 19.82 41.12
C GLU A 260 -16.34 18.89 42.16
N LYS A 261 -15.01 19.02 42.31
CA LYS A 261 -14.22 18.32 43.32
C LYS A 261 -14.14 19.16 44.59
#